data_AF-A0A7W1V538-F1
#
_entry.id   AF-A0A7W1V538-F1
#
_cell.length_a   1.000
_cell.length_b   1.000
_cell.length_c   1.000
_cell.angle_alpha   90.00
_cell.angle_beta   90.00
_cell.angle_gamma   90.00
#
_symmetry.space_group_name_H-M   'P 1'
#
loop_
_entity.id
_entity.type
_entity.pdbx_description
1 polymer ?
#
loop_
_entity_poly.entity_id
_entity_poly.type
_entity_poly.pdbx_seq_one_letter_code
_entity_poly.pdbx_strand_id
1 'polypeptide(L)'
;MSGTGKSSVIRELIARGYKAVDTDDGWVEPQPDGRQMWREDAIKELLATEDADVLFLAGCEENQEKFHPQFDHIVLLSAPLETLVERLATRTNNAYGKAPEELRRFLDDVETVEPLLRRVASHEVRTTAPLKESVTTILRLVGA
;
A
#
# COMPACT_ATOMS: atom_id res chain seq x y z
N MET A 1 -5.69 2.51 1.62
CA MET A 1 -6.61 2.19 0.49
C MET A 1 -6.49 0.73 0.04
N SER A 2 -7.60 -0.01 0.05
CA SER A 2 -7.70 -1.38 -0.51
C SER A 2 -7.92 -1.35 -2.02
N GLY A 3 -7.59 -2.43 -2.74
CA GLY A 3 -7.87 -2.56 -4.19
C GLY A 3 -6.99 -1.72 -5.14
N THR A 4 -6.09 -0.89 -4.62
CA THR A 4 -5.21 -0.02 -5.45
C THR A 4 -4.06 -0.75 -6.14
N GLY A 5 -3.74 -1.97 -5.71
CA GLY A 5 -2.72 -2.83 -6.33
C GLY A 5 -1.43 -3.02 -5.53
N LYS A 6 -1.36 -2.57 -4.27
CA LYS A 6 -0.17 -2.66 -3.39
C LYS A 6 0.51 -4.04 -3.42
N SER A 7 -0.21 -5.10 -3.05
CA SER A 7 0.33 -6.46 -3.03
C SER A 7 0.76 -6.96 -4.41
N SER A 8 0.07 -6.55 -5.48
CA SER A 8 0.47 -6.90 -6.85
C SER A 8 1.78 -6.21 -7.25
N VAL A 9 1.96 -4.95 -6.87
CA VAL A 9 3.21 -4.20 -7.06
C VAL A 9 4.35 -4.85 -6.29
N ILE A 10 4.15 -5.21 -5.01
CA ILE A 10 5.17 -5.91 -4.21
C ILE A 10 5.59 -7.23 -4.87
N ARG A 11 4.64 -8.06 -5.29
CA ARG A 11 4.97 -9.34 -5.96
C ARG A 11 5.76 -9.14 -7.25
N GLU A 12 5.41 -8.14 -8.05
CA GLU A 12 6.13 -7.83 -9.29
C GLU A 12 7.52 -7.24 -9.01
N LEU A 13 7.70 -6.43 -7.95
CA LEU A 13 9.01 -5.94 -7.51
C LEU A 13 9.92 -7.10 -7.07
N ILE A 14 9.39 -8.03 -6.27
CA ILE A 14 10.10 -9.26 -5.86
C ILE A 14 10.48 -10.09 -7.09
N ALA A 15 9.56 -10.26 -8.04
CA ALA A 15 9.83 -10.99 -9.27
C ALA A 15 10.93 -10.35 -10.14
N ARG A 16 11.19 -9.06 -9.97
CA ARG A 16 12.28 -8.31 -10.62
C ARG A 16 13.57 -8.27 -9.80
N GLY A 17 13.60 -8.90 -8.62
CA GLY A 17 14.78 -9.00 -7.76
C GLY A 17 14.94 -7.86 -6.74
N TYR A 18 13.97 -6.97 -6.62
CA TYR A 18 14.01 -5.92 -5.60
C TYR A 18 13.59 -6.45 -4.24
N LYS A 19 14.17 -5.88 -3.18
CA LYS A 19 13.70 -6.13 -1.83
C LYS A 19 12.38 -5.41 -1.60
N ALA A 20 11.32 -6.18 -1.36
CA ALA A 20 9.99 -5.63 -1.14
C ALA A 20 9.22 -6.42 -0.07
N VAL A 21 8.45 -5.72 0.76
CA VAL A 21 7.68 -6.25 1.88
C VAL A 21 6.24 -5.73 1.82
N ASP A 22 5.27 -6.64 1.92
CA ASP A 22 3.86 -6.30 2.13
C ASP A 22 3.57 -6.43 3.64
N THR A 23 3.28 -5.32 4.31
CA THR A 23 3.11 -5.31 5.78
C THR A 23 1.87 -6.07 6.23
N ASP A 24 0.90 -6.26 5.34
CA ASP A 24 -0.30 -7.05 5.63
C ASP A 24 0.05 -8.51 6.01
N ASP A 25 1.25 -8.99 5.64
CA ASP A 25 1.75 -10.34 5.94
C ASP A 25 2.63 -10.39 7.20
N GLY A 26 2.01 -10.35 8.38
CA GLY A 26 2.69 -10.60 9.67
C GLY A 26 3.35 -9.39 10.33
N TRP A 27 3.26 -8.20 9.73
CA TRP A 27 3.77 -6.94 10.27
C TRP A 27 2.70 -6.07 10.91
N VAL A 28 1.45 -6.51 10.90
CA VAL A 28 0.34 -5.82 11.55
C VAL A 28 -0.13 -6.55 12.80
N GLU A 29 -0.68 -5.80 13.73
CA GLU A 29 -1.35 -6.31 14.92
C GLU A 29 -2.78 -5.74 15.01
N PRO A 30 -3.77 -6.58 15.38
CA PRO A 30 -5.14 -6.13 15.56
C PRO A 30 -5.26 -5.22 16.78
N GLN A 31 -6.05 -4.17 16.66
CA GLN A 31 -6.37 -3.23 17.73
C GLN A 31 -7.73 -3.56 18.37
N PRO A 32 -7.97 -3.17 19.64
CA PRO A 32 -9.24 -3.44 20.33
C PRO A 32 -10.48 -2.87 19.64
N ASP A 33 -10.31 -1.84 18.81
CA ASP A 33 -11.38 -1.19 18.04
C ASP A 33 -11.63 -1.84 16.66
N GLY A 34 -10.95 -2.96 16.38
CA GLY A 34 -11.08 -3.70 15.12
C GLY A 34 -10.26 -3.13 13.97
N ARG A 35 -9.41 -2.12 14.20
CA ARG A 35 -8.41 -1.66 13.23
C ARG A 35 -7.14 -2.52 13.30
N GLN A 36 -6.22 -2.26 12.40
CA GLN A 36 -4.88 -2.83 12.42
C GLN A 36 -3.87 -1.69 12.55
N MET A 37 -2.73 -2.01 13.14
CA MET A 37 -1.58 -1.11 13.19
C MET A 37 -0.34 -1.89 12.84
N TRP A 38 0.66 -1.20 12.29
CA TRP A 38 1.98 -1.79 12.16
C TRP A 38 2.55 -2.14 13.54
N ARG A 39 3.14 -3.33 13.65
CA ARG A 39 3.97 -3.74 14.77
C ARG A 39 5.23 -2.89 14.75
N GLU A 40 5.24 -1.81 15.53
CA GLU A 40 6.25 -0.76 15.41
C GLU A 40 7.67 -1.28 15.58
N ASP A 41 7.90 -2.18 16.53
CA ASP A 41 9.24 -2.72 16.78
C ASP A 41 9.75 -3.54 15.59
N ALA A 42 8.87 -4.30 14.93
CA ALA A 42 9.23 -5.04 13.72
C ALA A 42 9.58 -4.08 12.58
N ILE A 43 8.74 -3.07 12.31
CA ILE A 43 9.03 -2.08 11.27
C ILE A 43 10.33 -1.32 11.56
N LYS A 44 10.58 -0.93 12.81
CA LYS A 44 11.85 -0.28 13.21
C LYS A 44 13.04 -1.18 12.95
N GLU A 45 12.94 -2.46 13.32
CA GLU A 45 14.01 -3.44 13.09
C GLU A 45 14.27 -3.60 11.59
N LEU A 46 13.23 -3.79 10.77
CA LEU A 46 13.36 -3.88 9.32
C LEU A 46 14.08 -2.67 8.73
N LEU A 47 13.63 -1.45 9.06
CA LEU A 47 14.22 -0.22 8.53
C LEU A 47 15.65 0.01 9.02
N ALA A 48 16.01 -0.50 10.21
CA ALA A 48 17.35 -0.34 10.78
C ALA A 48 18.36 -1.39 10.28
N THR A 49 17.90 -2.59 9.91
CA THR A 49 18.78 -3.72 9.58
C THR A 49 18.89 -4.04 8.09
N GLU A 50 17.93 -3.58 7.28
CA GLU A 50 17.96 -3.87 5.85
C GLU A 50 19.13 -3.18 5.15
N ASP A 51 19.86 -3.93 4.33
CA ASP A 51 21.09 -3.48 3.65
C ASP A 51 20.97 -3.47 2.12
N ALA A 52 19.79 -3.77 1.57
CA ALA A 52 19.51 -3.64 0.15
C ALA A 52 19.62 -2.17 -0.32
N ASP A 53 20.07 -1.98 -1.58
CA ASP A 53 20.16 -0.64 -2.19
C ASP A 53 18.82 0.12 -2.15
N VAL A 54 17.70 -0.61 -2.28
CA VAL A 54 16.34 -0.07 -2.19
C VAL A 54 15.41 -1.08 -1.53
N LEU A 55 14.69 -0.64 -0.49
CA LEU A 55 13.61 -1.37 0.16
C LEU A 55 12.25 -0.77 -0.23
N PHE A 56 11.37 -1.59 -0.79
CA PHE A 56 9.97 -1.23 -1.00
C PHE A 56 9.08 -1.77 0.11
N LEU A 57 8.39 -0.90 0.84
CA LEU A 57 7.44 -1.28 1.88
C LEU A 57 6.03 -0.89 1.45
N ALA A 58 5.10 -1.85 1.40
CA ALA A 58 3.69 -1.59 1.16
C ALA A 58 2.87 -1.76 2.43
N GLY A 59 2.13 -0.72 2.79
CA GLY A 59 1.15 -0.73 3.87
C GLY A 59 0.34 0.56 3.84
N CYS A 60 -0.69 0.65 4.67
CA CYS A 60 -1.49 1.86 4.78
C CYS A 60 -2.18 1.97 6.15
N GLU A 61 -1.45 1.62 7.22
CA GLU A 61 -1.97 1.70 8.58
C GLU A 61 -1.79 3.10 9.17
N GLU A 62 -2.62 3.46 10.15
CA GLU A 62 -2.64 4.83 10.69
C GLU A 62 -1.31 5.24 11.32
N ASN A 63 -0.63 4.31 12.02
CA ASN A 63 0.63 4.60 12.68
C ASN A 63 1.85 4.65 11.73
N GLN A 64 1.65 4.50 10.42
CA GLN A 64 2.72 4.68 9.42
C GLN A 64 3.32 6.10 9.46
N GLU A 65 2.57 7.10 9.93
CA GLU A 65 3.02 8.49 10.04
C GLU A 65 4.29 8.64 10.87
N LYS A 66 4.49 7.77 11.86
CA LYS A 66 5.68 7.75 12.73
C LYS A 66 6.95 7.39 11.98
N PHE A 67 6.80 6.73 10.83
CA PHE A 67 7.89 6.21 10.01
C PHE A 67 8.15 7.06 8.77
N HIS A 68 7.26 8.02 8.43
CA HIS A 68 7.45 8.90 7.27
C HIS A 68 8.83 9.58 7.22
N PRO A 69 9.45 10.05 8.33
CA PRO A 69 10.78 10.65 8.28
C PRO A 69 11.91 9.68 7.87
N GLN A 70 11.65 8.38 7.86
CA GLN A 70 12.60 7.32 7.47
C GLN A 70 12.39 6.87 6.02
N PHE A 71 11.40 7.41 5.30
CA PHE A 71 11.12 7.06 3.90
C PHE A 71 11.64 8.15 2.96
N ASP A 72 12.48 7.76 2.00
CA ASP A 72 12.95 8.67 0.95
C ASP A 72 11.81 9.06 -0.01
N HIS A 73 10.91 8.11 -0.27
CA HIS A 73 9.78 8.27 -1.17
C HIS A 73 8.52 7.59 -0.61
N ILE A 74 7.41 8.32 -0.61
CA ILE A 74 6.08 7.78 -0.33
C ILE A 74 5.28 7.76 -1.63
N VAL A 75 4.92 6.58 -2.11
CA VAL A 75 4.19 6.41 -3.38
C VAL A 75 2.72 6.05 -3.10
N LEU A 76 1.80 6.93 -3.48
CA LEU A 76 0.38 6.65 -3.47
C LEU A 76 -0.03 5.93 -4.75
N LEU A 77 -0.61 4.74 -4.62
CA LEU A 77 -1.30 4.07 -5.72
C LEU A 77 -2.77 4.50 -5.75
N SER A 78 -3.22 5.09 -6.85
CA SER A 78 -4.61 5.54 -7.04
C SER A 78 -5.25 4.93 -8.28
N ALA A 79 -6.58 4.88 -8.33
CA ALA A 79 -7.35 4.52 -9.52
C ALA A 79 -8.75 5.15 -9.44
N PRO A 80 -9.47 5.30 -10.57
CA PRO A 80 -10.86 5.72 -10.55
C PRO A 80 -11.70 4.84 -9.63
N LEU A 81 -12.69 5.45 -8.96
CA LEU A 81 -13.51 4.77 -7.96
C LEU A 81 -14.19 3.52 -8.52
N GLU A 82 -14.75 3.62 -9.72
CA GLU A 82 -15.39 2.54 -10.45
C GLU A 82 -14.45 1.35 -10.67
N THR A 83 -13.17 1.64 -10.99
CA THR A 83 -12.14 0.60 -11.16
C THR A 83 -11.81 -0.07 -9.83
N LEU A 84 -11.74 0.71 -8.74
CA LEU A 84 -11.49 0.13 -7.41
C LEU A 84 -12.65 -0.76 -6.98
N VAL A 85 -13.91 -0.29 -7.10
CA VAL A 85 -15.10 -1.08 -6.76
C VAL A 85 -15.16 -2.38 -7.56
N GLU A 86 -14.90 -2.34 -8.87
CA GLU A 86 -14.82 -3.53 -9.72
C GLU A 86 -13.75 -4.52 -9.24
N ARG A 87 -12.56 -4.04 -8.87
CA ARG A 87 -11.49 -4.88 -8.32
C ARG A 87 -11.86 -5.53 -6.99
N LEU A 88 -12.50 -4.80 -6.09
CA LEU A 88 -12.96 -5.37 -4.82
C LEU A 88 -14.01 -6.46 -5.04
N ALA A 89 -14.92 -6.26 -6.00
CA ALA A 89 -15.95 -7.25 -6.33
C ALA A 89 -15.37 -8.54 -6.97
N THR A 90 -14.38 -8.39 -7.87
CA THR A 90 -13.88 -9.50 -8.70
C THR A 90 -12.68 -10.25 -8.11
N ARG A 91 -11.93 -9.65 -7.17
CA ARG A 91 -10.76 -10.30 -6.57
C ARG A 91 -11.12 -11.59 -5.83
N THR A 92 -10.21 -12.56 -5.90
CA THR A 92 -10.38 -13.89 -5.29
C THR A 92 -9.50 -14.11 -4.06
N ASN A 93 -8.51 -13.25 -3.84
CA ASN A 93 -7.49 -13.42 -2.80
C ASN A 93 -7.77 -12.66 -1.49
N ASN A 94 -8.82 -11.84 -1.43
CA ASN A 94 -9.21 -11.09 -0.24
C ASN A 94 -10.73 -10.82 -0.28
N ALA A 95 -11.42 -11.12 0.83
CA ALA A 95 -12.88 -11.01 0.94
C ALA A 95 -13.40 -9.60 1.23
N TYR A 96 -12.55 -8.69 1.72
CA TYR A 96 -12.98 -7.35 2.17
C TYR A 96 -13.66 -6.56 1.04
N GLY A 97 -14.69 -5.78 1.39
CA GLY A 97 -15.43 -4.92 0.48
C GLY A 97 -16.43 -5.67 -0.41
N LYS A 98 -16.65 -6.96 -0.16
CA LYS A 98 -17.75 -7.72 -0.76
C LYS A 98 -19.03 -7.59 0.04
N ALA A 99 -18.94 -7.35 1.35
CA ALA A 99 -20.09 -7.05 2.18
C ALA A 99 -20.48 -5.56 2.06
N PRO A 100 -21.77 -5.20 2.11
CA PRO A 100 -22.23 -3.82 1.95
C PRO A 100 -21.59 -2.82 2.94
N GLU A 101 -21.41 -3.23 4.19
CA GLU A 101 -20.79 -2.41 5.24
C GLU A 101 -19.29 -2.18 4.99
N GLU A 102 -18.58 -3.18 4.48
CA GLU A 102 -17.16 -3.05 4.13
C GLU A 102 -16.99 -2.19 2.88
N LEU A 103 -17.88 -2.35 1.88
CA LEU A 103 -17.89 -1.49 0.70
C LEU A 103 -18.16 -0.04 1.10
N ARG A 104 -19.13 0.20 1.98
CA ARG A 104 -19.39 1.55 2.51
C ARG A 104 -18.16 2.13 3.20
N ARG A 105 -17.52 1.38 4.09
CA ARG A 105 -16.27 1.81 4.74
C ARG A 105 -15.18 2.12 3.73
N PHE A 106 -15.03 1.29 2.70
CA PHE A 106 -14.08 1.54 1.62
C PHE A 106 -14.39 2.84 0.87
N LEU A 107 -15.66 3.12 0.55
CA LEU A 107 -16.06 4.38 -0.09
C LEU A 107 -15.77 5.59 0.81
N ASP A 108 -16.08 5.49 2.11
CA ASP A 108 -15.77 6.52 3.10
C ASP A 108 -14.25 6.76 3.18
N ASP A 109 -13.43 5.71 3.13
CA ASP A 109 -11.96 5.81 3.10
C ASP A 109 -11.46 6.50 1.82
N VAL A 110 -12.07 6.25 0.66
CA VAL A 110 -11.71 6.96 -0.60
C VAL A 110 -11.96 8.45 -0.45
N GLU A 111 -13.10 8.83 0.12
CA GLU A 111 -13.49 10.23 0.27
C GLU A 111 -12.64 10.96 1.32
N THR A 112 -12.32 10.29 2.43
CA THR A 112 -11.74 10.94 3.62
C THR A 112 -10.25 10.69 3.79
N VAL A 113 -9.74 9.50 3.45
CA VAL A 113 -8.34 9.09 3.68
C VAL A 113 -7.47 9.34 2.46
N GLU A 114 -7.93 9.04 1.24
CA GLU A 114 -7.12 9.22 0.03
C GLU A 114 -6.60 10.67 -0.15
N PRO A 115 -7.40 11.74 0.12
CA PRO A 115 -6.90 13.11 0.06
C PRO A 115 -5.77 13.38 1.08
N LEU A 116 -5.79 12.74 2.24
CA LEU A 116 -4.74 12.86 3.25
C LEU A 116 -3.46 12.14 2.77
N LEU A 117 -3.61 10.93 2.23
CA LEU A 117 -2.50 10.18 1.65
C LEU A 117 -1.84 10.96 0.50
N ARG A 118 -2.63 11.65 -0.33
CA ARG A 118 -2.12 12.48 -1.43
C ARG A 118 -1.31 13.68 -0.94
N ARG A 119 -1.56 14.19 0.28
CA ARG A 119 -0.78 15.29 0.87
C ARG A 119 0.59 14.84 1.36
N VAL A 120 0.72 13.58 1.80
CA VAL A 120 1.99 13.03 2.31
C VAL A 120 2.80 12.31 1.23
N ALA A 121 2.15 11.89 0.15
CA ALA A 121 2.82 11.20 -0.95
C ALA A 121 3.81 12.12 -1.68
N SER A 122 5.03 11.61 -1.89
CA SER A 122 6.02 12.22 -2.78
C SER A 122 5.60 12.05 -4.25
N HIS A 123 4.97 10.92 -4.56
CA HIS A 123 4.54 10.56 -5.91
C HIS A 123 3.16 9.91 -5.90
N GLU A 124 2.36 10.16 -6.92
CA GLU A 124 1.12 9.45 -7.17
C GLU A 124 1.21 8.67 -8.48
N VAL A 125 0.92 7.36 -8.43
CA VAL A 125 0.90 6.48 -9.59
C VAL A 125 -0.51 5.95 -9.78
N ARG A 126 -1.12 6.35 -10.90
CA ARG A 126 -2.45 5.85 -11.30
C ARG A 126 -2.33 4.44 -11.85
N THR A 127 -2.94 3.46 -11.20
CA THR A 127 -2.83 2.03 -11.52
C THR A 127 -3.85 1.56 -12.56
N THR A 128 -4.24 2.42 -13.51
CA THR A 128 -5.11 2.05 -14.65
C THR A 128 -4.33 1.39 -15.78
N ALA A 129 -3.01 1.62 -15.83
CA ALA A 129 -2.11 0.94 -16.77
C ALA A 129 -1.83 -0.51 -16.32
N PRO A 130 -1.35 -1.39 -17.22
CA PRO A 130 -0.88 -2.72 -16.86
C PRO A 130 0.10 -2.70 -15.68
N LEU A 131 0.04 -3.75 -14.84
CA LEU A 131 0.87 -3.85 -13.62
C LEU A 131 2.35 -3.59 -13.89
N LYS A 132 2.88 -4.19 -14.96
CA LYS A 132 4.30 -4.06 -15.32
C LYS A 132 4.70 -2.63 -15.63
N GLU A 133 3.82 -1.85 -16.25
CA GLU A 133 4.06 -0.43 -16.56
C GLU A 133 3.97 0.44 -15.30
N SER A 134 3.03 0.12 -14.41
CA SER A 134 2.92 0.79 -13.11
C SER A 134 4.20 0.58 -12.29
N VAL A 135 4.73 -0.65 -12.22
CA VAL A 135 5.98 -0.95 -11.53
C VAL A 135 7.18 -0.27 -12.18
N THR A 136 7.29 -0.29 -13.51
CA THR A 136 8.36 0.45 -14.22
C THR A 136 8.29 1.95 -13.94
N THR A 137 7.09 2.51 -13.81
CA THR A 137 6.91 3.92 -13.45
C THR A 137 7.39 4.20 -12.02
N ILE A 138 7.06 3.32 -11.06
CA ILE A 138 7.52 3.43 -9.67
C ILE A 138 9.04 3.42 -9.60
N LEU A 139 9.69 2.44 -10.23
CA LEU A 139 11.16 2.31 -10.26
C LEU A 139 11.82 3.60 -10.80
N ARG A 140 11.29 4.14 -11.89
CA ARG A 140 11.77 5.42 -12.46
C ARG A 140 11.65 6.59 -11.48
N LEU A 141 10.54 6.67 -10.73
CA LEU A 141 10.28 7.77 -9.80
C LEU A 141 11.19 7.73 -8.57
N VAL A 142 11.65 6.53 -8.17
CA VAL A 142 12.54 6.34 -7.03
C VAL A 142 14.02 6.17 -7.42
N GLY A 143 14.34 6.25 -8.72
CA GLY A 143 15.71 6.15 -9.22
C GLY A 143 16.33 4.75 -9.15
N ALA A 144 15.50 3.70 -9.21
CA ALA A 144 15.88 2.29 -9.08
C ALA A 144 15.76 1.49 -10.38
#